data_AF-A0A8T4T4F1-F1
#
_entry.id   AF-A0A8T4T4F1-F1
#
_cell.length_a   1.000
_cell.length_b   1.000
_cell.length_c   1.000
_cell.angle_alpha   90.00
_cell.angle_beta   90.00
_cell.angle_gamma   90.00
#
_symmetry.space_group_name_H-M   'P 1'
#
loop_
_entity.id
_entity.type
_entity.pdbx_description
1 polymer ?
#
loop_
_entity_poly.entity_id
_entity_poly.type
_entity_poly.pdbx_seq_one_letter_code
_entity_poly.pdbx_strand_id
1 'polypeptide(L)'
;MLIHKQKLDWCLAKENRMKKIKPNDKLSEEHINKAKHNLRAADYNIKGGFSDWGVSQSYYAMYHSLLAVLFKLGYESKNHECTINAVEYLIEEGKIDLDLKDIAFIRTTEQMTSKDAKSLREEF
;
A
#
# COMPACT_ATOMS: atom_id res chain seq x y z
N MET A 1 3.59 11.26 -16.82
CA MET A 1 2.34 11.38 -17.63
C MET A 1 1.90 10.07 -18.28
N LEU A 2 2.44 9.60 -19.42
CA LEU A 2 1.88 8.40 -20.08
C LEU A 2 2.09 7.09 -19.30
N ILE A 3 3.23 6.95 -18.60
CA ILE A 3 3.63 5.67 -18.01
C ILE A 3 2.77 5.24 -16.81
N HIS A 4 2.49 6.14 -15.86
CA HIS A 4 1.67 5.80 -14.69
C HIS A 4 0.20 5.62 -15.05
N LYS A 5 -0.28 6.36 -16.07
CA LYS A 5 -1.61 6.13 -16.62
C LYS A 5 -1.74 4.73 -17.25
N GLN A 6 -0.77 4.31 -18.05
CA GLN A 6 -0.74 2.96 -18.64
C GLN A 6 -0.69 1.86 -17.57
N LYS A 7 0.09 2.05 -16.50
CA LYS A 7 0.14 1.12 -15.36
C LYS A 7 -1.19 1.05 -14.61
N LEU A 8 -1.85 2.18 -14.37
CA LEU A 8 -3.19 2.21 -13.77
C LEU A 8 -4.21 1.50 -14.66
N ASP A 9 -4.16 1.73 -15.98
CA ASP A 9 -5.06 1.07 -16.93
C ASP A 9 -4.84 -0.45 -16.96
N TRP A 10 -3.58 -0.88 -16.91
CA TRP A 10 -3.24 -2.29 -16.74
C TRP A 10 -3.88 -2.84 -15.46
N CYS A 11 -3.80 -2.14 -14.32
CA CYS A 11 -4.43 -2.57 -13.08
C CYS A 11 -5.96 -2.70 -13.17
N LEU A 12 -6.62 -1.68 -13.74
CA LEU A 12 -8.07 -1.64 -13.89
C LEU A 12 -8.62 -2.63 -14.93
N ALA A 13 -7.79 -3.13 -15.84
CA ALA A 13 -8.22 -4.08 -16.85
C ALA A 13 -8.63 -5.46 -16.31
N LYS A 14 -8.37 -5.77 -15.02
CA LYS A 14 -8.94 -6.97 -14.37
C LYS A 14 -9.39 -6.64 -12.94
N GLU A 15 -10.64 -6.96 -12.63
CA GLU A 15 -11.22 -6.70 -11.30
C GLU A 15 -10.54 -7.46 -10.16
N ASN A 16 -9.82 -8.55 -10.44
CA ASN A 16 -9.03 -9.27 -9.45
C ASN A 16 -7.70 -8.56 -9.09
N ARG A 17 -7.34 -7.48 -9.80
CA ARG A 17 -6.19 -6.61 -9.47
C ARG A 17 -6.62 -5.31 -8.84
N MET A 18 -7.55 -4.62 -9.48
CA MET A 18 -8.10 -3.35 -8.99
C MET A 18 -9.46 -3.10 -9.62
N LYS A 19 -10.34 -2.42 -8.88
CA LYS A 19 -11.62 -1.93 -9.40
C LYS A 19 -11.88 -0.50 -8.93
N LYS A 20 -12.63 0.24 -9.73
CA LYS A 20 -13.24 1.50 -9.29
C LYS A 20 -14.48 1.18 -8.45
N ILE A 21 -14.64 1.93 -7.37
CA ILE A 21 -15.78 1.85 -6.45
C ILE A 21 -16.28 3.25 -6.14
N LYS A 22 -17.41 3.37 -5.44
CA LYS A 22 -17.74 4.63 -4.78
C LYS A 22 -16.72 4.88 -3.66
N PRO A 23 -16.28 6.14 -3.43
CA PRO A 23 -15.51 6.51 -2.26
C PRO A 23 -16.08 5.88 -0.99
N ASN A 24 -15.19 5.33 -0.14
CA ASN A 24 -15.58 4.58 1.03
C ASN A 24 -14.76 5.00 2.26
N ASP A 25 -15.30 5.96 3.00
CA ASP A 25 -14.65 6.51 4.21
C ASP A 25 -14.49 5.46 5.31
N LYS A 26 -15.45 4.53 5.45
CA LYS A 26 -15.39 3.46 6.45
C LYS A 26 -14.18 2.55 6.21
N LEU A 27 -14.03 2.03 4.99
CA LEU A 27 -12.88 1.17 4.65
C LEU A 27 -11.56 1.95 4.68
N SER A 28 -11.59 3.23 4.30
CA SER A 28 -10.44 4.13 4.47
C SER A 28 -10.00 4.20 5.94
N GLU A 29 -10.93 4.44 6.85
CA GLU A 29 -10.67 4.51 8.29
C GLU A 29 -10.20 3.15 8.88
N GLU A 30 -10.80 2.04 8.46
CA GLU A 30 -10.35 0.70 8.85
C GLU A 30 -8.89 0.45 8.47
N HIS A 31 -8.47 0.91 7.29
CA HIS A 31 -7.08 0.83 6.85
C HIS A 31 -6.15 1.76 7.64
N ILE A 32 -6.58 2.98 7.99
CA ILE A 32 -5.83 3.85 8.90
C ILE A 32 -5.64 3.18 10.27
N ASN A 33 -6.67 2.52 10.80
CA ASN A 33 -6.59 1.81 12.07
C ASN A 33 -5.62 0.61 12.00
N LYS A 34 -5.61 -0.12 10.89
CA LYS A 34 -4.61 -1.17 10.63
C LYS A 34 -3.20 -0.60 10.53
N ALA A 35 -3.02 0.55 9.87
CA ALA A 35 -1.72 1.22 9.78
C ALA A 35 -1.19 1.59 11.18
N LYS A 36 -2.03 2.20 12.03
CA LYS A 36 -1.69 2.52 13.43
C LYS A 36 -1.40 1.27 14.27
N HIS A 37 -2.11 0.16 14.04
CA HIS A 37 -1.82 -1.11 14.69
C HIS A 37 -0.43 -1.64 14.30
N ASN A 38 -0.10 -1.64 13.01
CA ASN A 38 1.21 -2.08 12.53
C ASN A 38 2.36 -1.20 13.03
N LEU A 39 2.18 0.12 13.14
CA LEU A 39 3.19 1.00 13.75
C LEU A 39 3.48 0.66 15.21
N ARG A 40 2.45 0.31 15.99
CA ARG A 40 2.63 -0.15 17.39
C ARG A 40 3.40 -1.47 17.45
N ALA A 41 3.09 -2.41 16.54
CA ALA A 41 3.81 -3.67 16.44
C ALA A 41 5.27 -3.46 16.01
N ALA A 42 5.52 -2.53 15.07
CA ALA A 42 6.86 -2.17 14.65
C ALA A 42 7.69 -1.62 15.83
N ASP A 43 7.14 -0.66 16.58
CA ASP A 43 7.79 -0.09 17.77
C ASP A 43 8.11 -1.16 18.82
N TYR A 44 7.17 -2.07 19.11
CA TYR A 44 7.38 -3.18 20.03
C TYR A 44 8.52 -4.11 19.57
N ASN A 45 8.53 -4.50 18.30
CA ASN A 45 9.53 -5.41 17.75
C ASN A 45 10.93 -4.77 17.72
N ILE A 46 11.03 -3.51 17.32
CA ILE A 46 12.30 -2.76 17.33
C ILE A 46 12.86 -2.68 18.76
N LYS A 47 12.03 -2.30 19.75
CA LYS A 47 12.43 -2.25 21.15
C LYS A 47 12.81 -3.62 21.72
N GLY A 48 12.18 -4.68 21.23
CA GLY A 48 12.46 -6.06 21.60
C GLY A 48 13.71 -6.67 20.93
N GLY A 49 14.42 -5.94 20.07
CA GLY A 49 15.58 -6.44 19.33
C GLY A 49 15.26 -7.19 18.03
N PHE A 50 13.99 -7.24 17.62
CA PHE A 50 13.49 -7.89 16.40
C PHE A 50 13.29 -6.86 15.28
N SER A 51 14.39 -6.20 14.87
CA SER A 51 14.33 -5.06 13.94
C SER A 51 13.90 -5.45 12.52
N ASP A 52 14.24 -6.67 12.07
CA ASP A 52 13.77 -7.28 10.83
C ASP A 52 12.24 -7.37 10.77
N TRP A 53 11.60 -7.83 11.85
CA TRP A 53 10.16 -7.81 11.99
C TRP A 53 9.64 -6.37 11.98
N GLY A 54 10.27 -5.48 12.75
CA GLY A 54 9.91 -4.06 12.80
C GLY A 54 9.85 -3.37 11.43
N VAL A 55 10.80 -3.68 10.54
CA VAL A 55 10.80 -3.20 9.15
C VAL A 55 9.57 -3.72 8.40
N SER A 56 9.26 -5.02 8.54
CA SER A 56 8.08 -5.62 7.90
C SER A 56 6.77 -4.96 8.36
N GLN A 57 6.57 -4.72 9.65
CA GLN A 57 5.36 -4.02 10.11
C GLN A 57 5.34 -2.54 9.70
N SER A 58 6.49 -1.88 9.63
CA SER A 58 6.59 -0.51 9.11
C SER A 58 6.16 -0.43 7.64
N TYR A 59 6.59 -1.39 6.82
CA TYR A 59 6.12 -1.54 5.45
C TYR A 59 4.59 -1.68 5.37
N TYR A 60 4.00 -2.57 6.18
CA TYR A 60 2.56 -2.77 6.16
C TYR A 60 1.77 -1.57 6.69
N ALA A 61 2.35 -0.77 7.58
CA ALA A 61 1.77 0.50 7.98
C ALA A 61 1.68 1.47 6.79
N MET A 62 2.76 1.60 6.02
CA MET A 62 2.78 2.42 4.79
C MET A 62 1.78 1.88 3.76
N TYR A 63 1.78 0.57 3.51
CA TYR A 63 0.86 -0.07 2.56
C TYR A 63 -0.61 0.17 2.91
N HIS A 64 -0.99 0.00 4.18
CA HIS A 64 -2.36 0.28 4.59
C HIS A 64 -2.71 1.78 4.53
N SER A 65 -1.74 2.67 4.71
CA SER A 65 -1.95 4.11 4.52
C SER A 65 -2.26 4.43 3.05
N LEU A 66 -1.57 3.78 2.11
CA LEU A 66 -1.87 3.89 0.67
C LEU A 66 -3.26 3.34 0.33
N LEU A 67 -3.63 2.17 0.86
CA LEU A 67 -4.98 1.62 0.68
C LEU A 67 -6.06 2.57 1.20
N ALA A 68 -5.83 3.21 2.36
CA ALA A 68 -6.77 4.17 2.91
C ALA A 68 -7.02 5.35 1.95
N VAL A 69 -5.97 5.87 1.32
CA VAL A 69 -6.07 6.90 0.27
C VAL A 69 -6.90 6.41 -0.91
N LEU A 70 -6.63 5.20 -1.41
CA LEU A 70 -7.34 4.63 -2.55
C LEU A 70 -8.84 4.46 -2.27
N PHE A 71 -9.22 3.91 -1.10
CA PHE A 71 -10.63 3.77 -0.73
C PHE A 71 -11.33 5.11 -0.62
N LYS A 72 -10.65 6.13 -0.09
CA LYS A 72 -11.19 7.51 -0.01
C LYS A 72 -11.40 8.13 -1.39
N LEU A 73 -10.62 7.73 -2.39
CA LEU A 73 -10.69 8.22 -3.76
C LEU A 73 -11.49 7.33 -4.72
N GLY A 74 -12.11 6.25 -4.22
CA GLY A 74 -12.96 5.37 -5.04
C GLY A 74 -12.21 4.28 -5.80
N TYR A 75 -11.11 3.78 -5.25
CA TYR A 75 -10.36 2.64 -5.78
C TYR A 75 -10.26 1.54 -4.73
N GLU A 76 -10.47 0.28 -5.14
CA GLU A 76 -10.19 -0.90 -4.34
C GLU A 76 -9.09 -1.71 -5.04
N SER A 77 -7.92 -1.75 -4.40
CA SER A 77 -6.77 -2.54 -4.85
C SER A 77 -6.76 -3.91 -4.18
N LYS A 78 -6.32 -4.94 -4.91
CA LYS A 78 -6.24 -6.33 -4.43
C LYS A 78 -4.81 -6.87 -4.36
N ASN A 79 -3.82 -6.07 -4.74
CA ASN A 79 -2.39 -6.42 -4.63
C ASN A 79 -1.52 -5.17 -4.46
N HIS A 80 -0.25 -5.37 -4.10
CA HIS A 80 0.66 -4.27 -3.81
C HIS A 80 1.02 -3.47 -5.06
N GLU A 81 1.35 -4.16 -6.16
CA GLU A 81 1.76 -3.52 -7.40
C GLU A 81 0.72 -2.52 -7.90
N CYS A 82 -0.57 -2.89 -7.86
CA CYS A 82 -1.64 -1.98 -8.26
C CYS A 82 -1.91 -0.87 -7.25
N THR A 83 -1.68 -1.12 -5.96
CA THR A 83 -1.78 -0.07 -4.94
C THR A 83 -0.76 1.02 -5.21
N ILE A 84 0.51 0.63 -5.45
CA ILE A 84 1.60 1.56 -5.69
C ILE A 84 1.41 2.28 -7.03
N ASN A 85 1.09 1.56 -8.11
CA ASN A 85 0.87 2.15 -9.43
C ASN A 85 -0.26 3.20 -9.44
N ALA A 86 -1.34 2.94 -8.70
CA ALA A 86 -2.44 3.91 -8.59
C ALA A 86 -2.03 5.15 -7.80
N VAL A 87 -1.29 5.00 -6.70
CA VAL A 87 -0.79 6.12 -5.91
C VAL A 87 0.20 6.97 -6.70
N GLU A 88 1.14 6.36 -7.43
CA GLU A 88 2.06 7.09 -8.30
C GLU A 88 1.31 7.94 -9.35
N TYR A 89 0.27 7.37 -9.97
CA TYR A 89 -0.59 8.12 -10.89
C TYR A 89 -1.31 9.28 -10.19
N LEU A 90 -1.85 9.06 -8.99
CA LEU A 90 -2.56 10.10 -8.24
C LEU A 90 -1.63 11.25 -7.81
N ILE A 91 -0.37 10.97 -7.50
CA ILE A 91 0.67 11.99 -7.24
C ILE A 91 0.93 12.79 -8.52
N GLU A 92 1.19 12.12 -9.65
CA GLU A 92 1.45 12.80 -10.93
C GLU A 92 0.30 13.72 -11.34
N GLU A 93 -0.94 13.34 -11.06
CA GLU A 93 -2.14 14.13 -11.39
C GLU A 93 -2.44 15.23 -10.36
N GLY A 94 -1.61 15.39 -9.33
CA GLY A 94 -1.79 16.38 -8.27
C GLY A 94 -3.03 16.14 -7.39
N LYS A 95 -3.53 14.89 -7.33
CA LYS A 95 -4.72 14.53 -6.55
C LYS A 95 -4.40 14.24 -5.08
N ILE A 96 -3.14 13.93 -4.79
CA ILE A 96 -2.62 13.72 -3.44
C ILE A 96 -1.27 14.42 -3.31
N ASP A 97 -1.01 14.97 -2.14
CA ASP A 97 0.22 15.71 -1.82
C ASP A 97 1.23 14.76 -1.15
N LEU A 98 1.99 14.05 -1.98
CA LEU A 98 3.09 13.15 -1.61
C LEU A 98 4.19 13.22 -2.67
N ASP A 99 5.44 12.97 -2.31
CA ASP A 99 6.54 12.88 -3.28
C ASP A 99 6.64 11.44 -3.84
N LEU A 100 6.91 11.30 -5.14
CA LEU A 100 7.22 10.00 -5.75
C LEU A 100 8.43 9.31 -5.07
N LYS A 101 9.34 10.07 -4.47
CA LYS A 101 10.47 9.53 -3.68
C LYS A 101 10.02 8.76 -2.45
N ASP A 102 8.95 9.21 -1.79
CA ASP A 102 8.39 8.51 -0.62
C ASP A 102 7.81 7.15 -1.04
N ILE A 103 7.26 7.07 -2.26
CA ILE A 103 6.72 5.84 -2.83
C ILE A 103 7.83 4.87 -3.27
N ALA A 104 8.95 5.39 -3.79
CA ALA A 104 10.10 4.56 -4.17
C ALA A 104 10.62 3.72 -2.98
N PHE A 105 10.63 4.29 -1.77
CA PHE A 105 11.03 3.59 -0.55
C PHE A 105 10.12 2.38 -0.24
N ILE A 106 8.82 2.49 -0.50
CA ILE A 106 7.85 1.41 -0.30
C ILE A 106 8.16 0.25 -1.25
N ARG A 107 8.48 0.52 -2.52
CA ARG A 107 8.88 -0.52 -3.50
C ARG A 107 10.16 -1.24 -3.08
N THR A 108 11.17 -0.50 -2.63
CA THR A 108 12.43 -1.11 -2.18
C THR A 108 12.21 -1.95 -0.94
N THR A 109 11.43 -1.45 0.02
CA THR A 109 11.15 -2.19 1.26
C THR A 109 10.32 -3.44 0.99
N GLU A 110 9.39 -3.41 0.04
CA GLU A 110 8.65 -4.60 -0.41
C GLU A 110 9.59 -5.70 -0.91
N GLN A 111 10.62 -5.35 -1.68
CA GLN A 111 11.61 -6.29 -2.19
C GLN A 111 12.53 -6.83 -1.10
N MET A 112 12.78 -6.04 -0.06
CA MET A 112 13.62 -6.40 1.09
C MET A 112 12.87 -7.24 2.12
N THR A 113 11.55 -7.10 2.24
CA THR A 113 10.76 -8.04 3.03
C THR A 113 10.87 -9.40 2.33
N SER A 114 11.66 -10.30 2.92
CA SER A 114 11.89 -11.67 2.48
C SER A 114 10.58 -12.40 2.18
N LYS A 115 10.65 -13.47 1.38
CA LYS A 115 9.53 -14.40 1.12
C LYS A 115 9.19 -15.21 2.40
N ASP A 116 8.86 -14.53 3.49
CA ASP A 116 8.66 -15.13 4.81
C ASP A 116 7.21 -14.91 5.25
N ALA A 117 6.54 -15.98 5.67
CA ALA A 117 5.16 -16.07 6.21
C ALA A 117 4.01 -15.43 5.39
N LYS A 118 4.33 -14.50 4.49
CA LYS A 118 3.47 -13.64 3.67
C LYS A 118 3.19 -14.27 2.32
N SER A 119 4.18 -14.96 1.72
CA SER A 119 3.95 -15.92 0.64
C SER A 119 2.87 -16.94 1.04
N LEU A 120 2.89 -17.40 2.30
CA LEU A 120 1.89 -18.31 2.86
C LEU A 120 0.51 -17.66 3.11
N ARG A 121 0.37 -16.33 3.13
CA ARG A 121 -0.91 -15.63 3.36
C ARG A 121 -1.56 -15.19 2.06
N GLU A 122 -0.78 -14.88 1.04
CA GLU A 122 -1.28 -14.53 -0.29
C GLU A 122 -1.58 -15.79 -1.15
N GLU A 123 -1.21 -16.99 -0.67
CA GLU A 123 -1.55 -18.29 -1.28
C GLU A 123 -2.92 -18.87 -0.86
N PHE A 124 -3.64 -18.28 0.11
CA PHE A 124 -4.98 -18.70 0.54
C PHE A 124 -6.04 -17.60 0.43
#